data_AF-A0A6J4Y1V2-F1
#
_entry.id   AF-A0A6J4Y1V2-F1
#
_cell.length_a   1.000
_cell.length_b   1.000
_cell.length_c   1.000
_cell.angle_alpha   90.00
_cell.angle_beta   90.00
_cell.angle_gamma   90.00
#
_symmetry.space_group_name_H-M   'P 1'
#
loop_
_entity.id
_entity.type
_entity.pdbx_description
1 polymer ?
#
loop_
_entity_poly.entity_id
_entity_poly.type
_entity_poly.pdbx_seq_one_letter_code
_entity_poly.pdbx_strand_id
1 'polypeptide(L)'
;MNTTKENMSGDNQSPSDDEKAVEVTKAFQAFVSEPFQKVSLRLEGLEDKVANRDDRLKKLEERLGDLEAKFVEISLHLKQLESQLQPAQAVEEADEAVVLEESGFDPRGLIVQAMAEALNSFEDDQNTIEQYRTAAGFWLERGQKLKSMITETAAAIDGGIAGSNKIRENLPEDLAKALENSQQGLNIIGRMLQRLVNQGDRLESLAEDIEIGNDLRDLSEDEWLGLLEGEQDQASAQKKISMNLGRIKKSNYQLVSKAGELAEKRQKSWLDFIGKQVLPVLDGIVDGKNHTSNLIADLKKQFQESESPLLEWFKTYSTLSSTLLSMLNELGVYRMDITPGMMIDFERHEPSSVETDPEMESEQIKEISRDGYDYVAQNGNRQTLRIARVVVIKNND
;
A
#
# COMPACT_ATOMS: atom_id res chain seq x y z
N MET A 1 35.24 73.10 -36.67
CA MET A 1 33.84 73.38 -36.30
C MET A 1 33.02 72.12 -36.51
N ASN A 2 32.28 71.75 -35.46
CA ASN A 2 31.17 70.78 -35.34
C ASN A 2 31.36 69.28 -35.63
N THR A 3 31.49 68.59 -34.50
CA THR A 3 31.05 67.25 -34.12
C THR A 3 29.59 66.92 -34.44
N THR A 4 29.27 65.68 -34.83
CA THR A 4 28.29 64.82 -34.12
C THR A 4 28.47 63.34 -34.51
N LYS A 5 28.82 62.50 -33.53
CA LYS A 5 28.63 61.04 -33.54
C LYS A 5 27.44 60.78 -32.61
N GLU A 6 26.38 60.17 -33.11
CA GLU A 6 25.31 59.63 -32.26
C GLU A 6 25.78 58.30 -31.64
N ASN A 7 25.97 58.31 -30.33
CA ASN A 7 25.99 57.12 -29.49
C ASN A 7 24.56 56.90 -28.97
N MET A 8 23.98 55.73 -29.24
CA MET A 8 22.85 55.23 -28.46
C MET A 8 23.37 54.27 -27.38
N SER A 9 23.50 54.78 -26.16
CA SER A 9 23.58 53.97 -24.94
C SER A 9 22.18 53.85 -24.36
N GLY A 10 21.57 52.66 -24.44
CA GLY A 10 20.35 52.35 -23.72
C GLY A 10 20.68 52.10 -22.25
N ASP A 11 20.17 52.98 -21.39
CA ASP A 11 20.20 52.86 -19.94
C ASP A 11 19.40 51.63 -19.48
N ASN A 12 20.09 50.63 -18.92
CA ASN A 12 19.49 49.63 -18.04
C ASN A 12 19.56 50.18 -16.60
N GLN A 13 18.58 50.99 -16.22
CA GLN A 13 18.41 51.37 -14.82
C GLN A 13 17.98 50.14 -14.02
N SER A 14 18.84 49.74 -13.07
CA SER A 14 18.51 48.70 -12.09
C SER A 14 17.35 49.19 -11.21
N PRO A 15 16.35 48.34 -10.90
CA PRO A 15 15.23 48.75 -10.06
C PRO A 15 15.72 49.17 -8.68
N SER A 16 15.10 50.21 -8.15
CA SER A 16 15.45 50.78 -6.84
C SER A 16 15.28 49.74 -5.73
N ASP A 17 16.05 49.86 -4.65
CA ASP A 17 16.05 48.87 -3.58
C ASP A 17 14.67 48.73 -2.89
N ASP A 18 13.82 49.76 -2.97
CA ASP A 18 12.43 49.73 -2.50
C ASP A 18 11.52 48.85 -3.39
N GLU A 19 11.73 48.83 -4.71
CA GLU A 19 10.97 47.95 -5.62
C GLU A 19 11.34 46.47 -5.42
N LYS A 20 12.63 46.19 -5.17
CA LYS A 20 13.09 44.83 -4.85
C LYS A 20 12.51 44.34 -3.53
N ALA A 21 12.39 45.21 -2.53
CA ALA A 21 11.78 44.84 -1.25
C ALA A 21 10.29 44.50 -1.39
N VAL A 22 9.56 45.22 -2.25
CA VAL A 22 8.16 44.93 -2.56
C VAL A 22 8.01 43.61 -3.32
N GLU A 23 8.87 43.32 -4.31
CA GLU A 23 8.86 42.04 -5.03
C GLU A 23 9.18 40.85 -4.12
N VAL A 24 10.19 40.97 -3.24
CA VAL A 24 10.53 39.91 -2.28
C VAL A 24 9.38 39.67 -1.30
N THR A 25 8.70 40.72 -0.86
CA THR A 25 7.53 40.58 0.03
C THR A 25 6.37 39.90 -0.68
N LYS A 26 6.15 40.22 -1.97
CA LYS A 26 5.10 39.62 -2.80
C LYS A 26 5.40 38.15 -3.13
N ALA A 27 6.68 37.82 -3.40
CA ALA A 27 7.14 36.45 -3.61
C ALA A 27 7.06 35.61 -2.33
N PHE A 28 7.42 36.17 -1.18
CA PHE A 28 7.28 35.52 0.11
C PHE A 28 5.81 35.29 0.48
N GLN A 29 4.95 36.28 0.21
CA GLN A 29 3.52 36.15 0.42
C GLN A 29 2.92 35.07 -0.50
N ALA A 30 3.31 35.00 -1.77
CA ALA A 30 2.90 33.93 -2.68
C ALA A 30 3.39 32.55 -2.20
N PHE A 31 4.67 32.45 -1.80
CA PHE A 31 5.29 31.23 -1.29
C PHE A 31 4.59 30.68 -0.04
N VAL A 32 4.05 31.54 0.82
CA VAL A 32 3.30 31.13 2.01
C VAL A 32 1.81 30.90 1.71
N SER A 33 1.21 31.69 0.81
CA SER A 33 -0.23 31.61 0.53
C SER A 33 -0.62 30.38 -0.30
N GLU A 34 0.23 29.98 -1.25
CA GLU A 34 -0.07 28.90 -2.20
C GLU A 34 -0.11 27.51 -1.52
N PRO A 35 0.82 27.15 -0.61
CA PRO A 35 0.70 25.93 0.19
C PRO A 35 -0.53 25.94 1.11
N PHE A 36 -0.88 27.10 1.70
CA PHE A 36 -2.05 27.22 2.57
C PHE A 36 -3.36 27.05 1.80
N GLN A 37 -3.49 27.62 0.61
CA GLN A 37 -4.65 27.41 -0.26
C GLN A 37 -4.77 25.95 -0.68
N LYS A 38 -3.65 25.29 -0.99
CA LYS A 38 -3.63 23.85 -1.35
C LYS A 38 -4.03 22.95 -0.18
N VAL A 39 -3.64 23.30 1.05
CA VAL A 39 -4.08 22.60 2.26
C VAL A 39 -5.57 22.85 2.52
N SER A 40 -6.06 24.08 2.32
CA SER A 40 -7.47 24.44 2.48
C SER A 40 -8.38 23.65 1.52
N LEU A 41 -8.01 23.58 0.24
CA LEU A 41 -8.76 22.80 -0.77
C LEU A 41 -8.72 21.29 -0.49
N ARG A 42 -7.61 20.78 0.06
CA ARG A 42 -7.52 19.38 0.50
C ARG A 42 -8.39 19.09 1.72
N LEU A 43 -8.54 20.05 2.63
CA LEU A 43 -9.41 19.94 3.79
C LEU A 43 -10.88 19.94 3.37
N GLU A 44 -11.31 20.87 2.51
CA GLU A 44 -12.66 20.88 1.94
C GLU A 44 -12.98 19.56 1.22
N GLY A 45 -12.06 19.07 0.38
CA GLY A 45 -12.25 17.77 -0.30
C GLY A 45 -12.24 16.55 0.64
N LEU A 46 -11.70 16.68 1.85
CA LEU A 46 -11.80 15.65 2.90
C LEU A 46 -13.13 15.77 3.65
N GLU A 47 -13.61 16.98 3.93
CA GLU A 47 -14.92 17.23 4.53
C GLU A 47 -16.05 16.66 3.65
N ASP A 48 -16.00 16.90 2.34
CA ASP A 48 -16.98 16.31 1.39
C ASP A 48 -16.95 14.78 1.38
N LYS A 49 -15.75 14.18 1.50
CA LYS A 49 -15.59 12.72 1.55
C LYS A 49 -16.09 12.14 2.88
N VAL A 50 -15.95 12.86 3.98
CA VAL A 50 -16.49 12.47 5.29
C VAL A 50 -18.01 12.58 5.27
N ALA A 51 -18.58 13.67 4.76
CA ALA A 51 -20.03 13.84 4.62
C ALA A 51 -20.66 12.72 3.77
N ASN A 52 -20.04 12.37 2.64
CA ASN A 52 -20.51 11.25 1.80
C ASN A 52 -20.42 9.89 2.53
N ARG A 53 -19.40 9.68 3.37
CA ARG A 53 -19.30 8.46 4.19
C ARG A 53 -20.39 8.41 5.26
N ASP A 54 -20.70 9.53 5.89
CA ASP A 54 -21.77 9.63 6.89
C ASP A 54 -23.14 9.36 6.27
N ASP A 55 -23.43 9.90 5.08
CA ASP A 55 -24.66 9.61 4.34
C ASP A 55 -24.78 8.11 3.98
N ARG A 56 -23.66 7.49 3.57
CA ARG A 56 -23.63 6.05 3.30
C ARG A 56 -23.84 5.22 4.55
N LEU A 57 -23.29 5.64 5.69
CA LEU A 57 -23.50 5.00 6.99
C LEU A 57 -24.96 5.07 7.41
N LYS A 58 -25.58 6.24 7.33
CA LYS A 58 -26.99 6.43 7.64
C LYS A 58 -27.89 5.54 6.78
N LYS A 59 -27.58 5.43 5.48
CA LYS A 59 -28.32 4.54 4.57
C LYS A 59 -28.13 3.05 4.88
N LEU A 60 -26.98 2.67 5.46
CA LEU A 60 -26.75 1.30 5.95
C LEU A 60 -27.51 1.03 7.25
N GLU A 61 -27.55 1.99 8.17
CA GLU A 61 -28.34 1.91 9.41
C GLU A 61 -29.84 1.78 9.12
N GLU A 62 -30.37 2.56 8.18
CA GLU A 62 -31.77 2.44 7.73
C GLU A 62 -32.06 1.05 7.14
N ARG A 63 -31.17 0.52 6.29
CA ARG A 63 -31.31 -0.83 5.73
C ARG A 63 -31.22 -1.92 6.80
N LEU A 64 -30.40 -1.73 7.82
CA LEU A 64 -30.28 -2.65 8.94
C LEU A 64 -31.59 -2.69 9.74
N GLY A 65 -32.18 -1.53 10.02
CA GLY A 65 -33.49 -1.42 10.68
C GLY A 65 -34.61 -2.09 9.88
N ASP A 66 -34.63 -1.92 8.55
CA ASP A 66 -35.59 -2.61 7.68
C ASP A 66 -35.41 -4.15 7.70
N LEU A 67 -34.17 -4.62 7.79
CA LEU A 67 -33.84 -6.05 7.90
C LEU A 67 -34.27 -6.62 9.25
N GLU A 68 -34.04 -5.90 10.35
CA GLU A 68 -34.49 -6.27 11.68
C GLU A 68 -36.02 -6.35 11.74
N ALA A 69 -36.73 -5.38 11.16
CA ALA A 69 -38.19 -5.40 11.08
C ALA A 69 -38.72 -6.63 10.31
N LYS A 70 -38.11 -6.95 9.17
CA LYS A 70 -38.45 -8.17 8.40
C LYS A 70 -38.15 -9.44 9.18
N PHE A 71 -37.09 -9.47 9.98
CA PHE A 71 -36.76 -10.62 10.81
C PHE A 71 -37.80 -10.85 11.91
N VAL A 72 -38.29 -9.78 12.53
CA VAL A 72 -39.41 -9.82 13.49
C VAL A 72 -40.68 -10.35 12.82
N GLU A 73 -41.00 -9.88 11.61
CA GLU A 73 -42.18 -10.34 10.85
C GLU A 73 -42.09 -11.83 10.49
N ILE A 74 -40.93 -12.29 10.00
CA ILE A 74 -40.68 -13.72 9.71
C ILE A 74 -40.82 -14.56 10.98
N SER A 75 -40.29 -14.09 12.11
CA SER A 75 -40.40 -14.78 13.40
C SER A 75 -41.85 -14.92 13.86
N LEU A 76 -42.69 -13.92 13.57
CA LEU A 76 -44.11 -13.93 13.90
C LEU A 76 -44.88 -14.91 13.01
N HIS A 77 -44.59 -14.93 11.70
CA HIS A 77 -45.17 -15.91 10.77
C HIS A 77 -44.76 -17.35 11.12
N LEU A 78 -43.52 -17.58 11.56
CA LEU A 78 -43.07 -18.90 12.00
C LEU A 78 -43.87 -19.38 13.22
N LYS A 79 -44.05 -18.54 14.25
CA LYS A 79 -44.91 -18.86 15.40
C LYS A 79 -46.37 -19.14 15.00
N GLN A 80 -46.86 -18.43 13.98
CA GLN A 80 -48.23 -18.61 13.49
C GLN A 80 -48.40 -19.89 12.67
N LEU A 81 -47.36 -20.33 11.96
CA LEU A 81 -47.32 -21.64 11.30
C LEU A 81 -47.20 -22.78 12.31
N GLU A 82 -46.41 -22.59 13.37
CA GLU A 82 -46.24 -23.55 14.47
C GLU A 82 -47.57 -23.83 15.19
N SER A 83 -48.39 -22.80 15.40
CA SER A 83 -49.73 -22.96 16.00
C SER A 83 -50.75 -23.62 15.06
N GLN A 84 -50.56 -23.55 13.74
CA GLN A 84 -51.40 -24.23 12.75
C GLN A 84 -51.00 -25.70 12.52
N LEU A 85 -49.79 -26.10 12.94
CA LEU A 85 -49.24 -27.44 12.76
C LEU A 85 -49.51 -28.39 13.94
N GLN A 86 -50.16 -27.95 15.01
CA GLN A 86 -50.67 -28.86 16.05
C GLN A 86 -51.97 -29.53 15.56
N PRO A 87 -52.00 -30.87 15.36
CA PRO A 87 -53.23 -31.55 14.98
C PRO A 87 -54.07 -31.91 16.20
N ALA A 88 -55.38 -31.74 16.04
CA ALA A 88 -56.48 -32.27 16.82
C ALA A 88 -56.18 -33.59 17.58
N GLN A 89 -55.98 -33.49 18.90
CA GLN A 89 -56.23 -34.55 19.87
C GLN A 89 -56.81 -33.92 21.14
N ALA A 90 -58.10 -33.59 21.11
CA ALA A 90 -58.90 -33.33 22.31
C ALA A 90 -60.39 -33.43 21.96
N VAL A 91 -60.90 -34.66 21.87
CA VAL A 91 -62.30 -34.96 22.15
C VAL A 91 -62.29 -36.11 23.15
N GLU A 92 -63.02 -35.93 24.26
CA GLU A 92 -63.06 -36.75 25.49
C GLU A 92 -61.85 -36.48 26.41
N GLU A 93 -61.95 -35.96 27.63
CA GLU A 93 -63.02 -36.00 28.64
C GLU A 93 -63.09 -34.65 29.39
N ALA A 94 -64.31 -34.25 29.74
CA ALA A 94 -64.54 -33.20 30.71
C ALA A 94 -64.51 -33.81 32.12
N ASP A 95 -63.54 -33.43 32.96
CA ASP A 95 -63.81 -33.02 34.34
C ASP A 95 -62.55 -32.45 35.01
N GLU A 96 -62.78 -31.36 35.74
CA GLU A 96 -62.01 -30.86 36.89
C GLU A 96 -60.47 -30.92 36.84
N ALA A 97 -59.85 -29.82 36.43
CA ALA A 97 -58.89 -29.09 37.27
C ALA A 97 -58.40 -27.84 36.54
N VAL A 98 -58.59 -26.69 37.17
CA VAL A 98 -57.81 -25.48 36.87
C VAL A 98 -56.35 -25.79 37.23
N VAL A 99 -55.58 -26.25 36.24
CA VAL A 99 -54.12 -26.33 36.35
C VAL A 99 -53.58 -25.06 35.71
N LEU A 100 -52.99 -24.23 36.57
CA LEU A 100 -52.16 -23.10 36.20
C LEU A 100 -51.19 -23.57 35.11
N GLU A 101 -51.25 -22.99 33.90
CA GLU A 101 -50.11 -23.03 32.99
C GLU A 101 -48.97 -22.28 33.68
N GLU A 102 -48.20 -22.99 34.49
CA GLU A 102 -46.83 -22.61 34.77
C GLU A 102 -46.15 -22.57 33.41
N SER A 103 -45.88 -21.36 32.91
CA SER A 103 -44.92 -21.14 31.84
C SER A 103 -43.56 -21.60 32.37
N GLY A 104 -43.35 -22.91 32.33
CA GLY A 104 -42.15 -23.57 32.85
C GLY A 104 -40.95 -22.99 32.13
N PHE A 105 -40.06 -22.37 32.89
CA PHE A 105 -38.76 -21.95 32.40
C PHE A 105 -38.05 -23.17 31.79
N ASP A 106 -37.92 -23.19 30.47
CA ASP A 106 -37.17 -24.21 29.74
C ASP A 106 -35.77 -23.66 29.38
N PRO A 107 -34.73 -23.95 30.19
CA PRO A 107 -33.37 -23.53 29.89
C PRO A 107 -32.83 -24.16 28.61
N ARG A 108 -33.34 -25.32 28.16
CA ARG A 108 -32.81 -26.02 26.99
C ARG A 108 -33.11 -25.27 25.70
N GLY A 109 -34.31 -24.73 25.53
CA GLY A 109 -34.65 -23.90 24.36
C GLY A 109 -33.73 -22.67 24.21
N LEU A 110 -33.39 -22.02 25.33
CA LEU A 110 -32.45 -20.89 25.34
C LEU A 110 -31.01 -21.32 24.99
N ILE A 111 -30.58 -22.49 25.48
CA ILE A 111 -29.26 -23.05 25.17
C ILE A 111 -29.15 -23.39 23.68
N VAL A 112 -30.16 -24.03 23.09
CA VAL A 112 -30.17 -24.36 21.66
C VAL A 112 -30.05 -23.10 20.80
N GLN A 113 -30.80 -22.04 21.15
CA GLN A 113 -30.69 -20.76 20.44
C GLN A 113 -29.31 -20.13 20.60
N ALA A 114 -28.75 -20.13 21.82
CA ALA A 114 -27.42 -19.58 22.10
C ALA A 114 -26.31 -20.35 21.36
N MET A 115 -26.41 -21.68 21.31
CA MET A 115 -25.48 -22.54 20.58
C MET A 115 -25.54 -22.29 19.07
N ALA A 116 -26.75 -22.13 18.51
CA ALA A 116 -26.89 -21.80 17.09
C ALA A 116 -26.28 -20.42 16.75
N GLU A 117 -26.46 -19.42 17.61
CA GLU A 117 -25.83 -18.10 17.44
C GLU A 117 -24.30 -18.17 17.59
N ALA A 118 -23.81 -18.91 18.58
CA ALA A 118 -22.38 -19.13 18.79
C ALA A 118 -21.73 -19.84 17.60
N LEU A 119 -22.38 -20.88 17.06
CA LEU A 119 -21.90 -21.66 15.93
C LEU A 119 -21.76 -20.81 14.67
N ASN A 120 -22.79 -20.02 14.31
CA ASN A 120 -22.72 -19.14 13.14
C ASN A 120 -21.57 -18.12 13.28
N SER A 121 -21.45 -17.49 14.47
CA SER A 121 -20.35 -16.55 14.74
C SER A 121 -18.98 -17.23 14.69
N PHE A 122 -18.90 -18.47 15.16
CA PHE A 122 -17.67 -19.25 15.15
C PHE A 122 -17.24 -19.61 13.72
N GLU A 123 -18.17 -20.06 12.87
CA GLU A 123 -17.90 -20.37 11.47
C GLU A 123 -17.44 -19.12 10.69
N ASP A 124 -18.10 -17.98 10.91
CA ASP A 124 -17.70 -16.69 10.31
C ASP A 124 -16.29 -16.25 10.76
N ASP A 125 -16.01 -16.32 12.06
CA ASP A 125 -14.69 -16.01 12.61
C ASP A 125 -13.62 -16.98 12.08
N GLN A 126 -13.94 -18.27 11.94
CA GLN A 126 -13.05 -19.30 11.42
C GLN A 126 -12.70 -19.05 9.97
N ASN A 127 -13.70 -18.79 9.14
CA ASN A 127 -13.53 -18.44 7.74
C ASN A 127 -12.66 -17.18 7.58
N THR A 128 -12.90 -16.17 8.42
CA THR A 128 -12.14 -14.91 8.39
C THR A 128 -10.68 -15.12 8.80
N ILE A 129 -10.42 -15.88 9.88
CA ILE A 129 -9.05 -16.23 10.30
C ILE A 129 -8.32 -16.99 9.20
N GLU A 130 -8.99 -17.95 8.54
CA GLU A 130 -8.37 -18.75 7.48
C GLU A 130 -8.01 -17.90 6.26
N GLN A 131 -8.85 -16.93 5.90
CA GLN A 131 -8.53 -15.94 4.86
C GLN A 131 -7.28 -15.13 5.23
N TYR A 132 -7.19 -14.65 6.48
CA TYR A 132 -6.02 -13.91 6.94
C TYR A 132 -4.76 -14.77 7.02
N ARG A 133 -4.88 -16.04 7.43
CA ARG A 133 -3.78 -17.02 7.41
C ARG A 133 -3.26 -17.25 6.00
N THR A 134 -4.18 -17.47 5.06
CA THR A 134 -3.85 -17.62 3.63
C THR A 134 -3.12 -16.37 3.10
N ALA A 135 -3.64 -15.18 3.42
CA ALA A 135 -3.00 -13.93 3.02
C ALA A 135 -1.61 -13.74 3.65
N ALA A 136 -1.47 -14.03 4.95
CA ALA A 136 -0.19 -13.94 5.65
C ALA A 136 0.84 -14.94 5.09
N GLY A 137 0.42 -16.18 4.81
CA GLY A 137 1.24 -17.22 4.18
C GLY A 137 1.71 -16.82 2.78
N PHE A 138 0.82 -16.25 1.97
CA PHE A 138 1.20 -15.69 0.67
C PHE A 138 2.32 -14.64 0.77
N TRP A 139 2.21 -13.71 1.72
CA TRP A 139 3.24 -12.67 1.90
C TRP A 139 4.53 -13.21 2.51
N LEU A 140 4.47 -14.24 3.34
CA LEU A 140 5.63 -14.96 3.84
C LEU A 140 6.40 -15.62 2.69
N GLU A 141 5.74 -16.38 1.83
CA GLU A 141 6.36 -17.01 0.66
C GLU A 141 7.00 -15.96 -0.26
N ARG A 142 6.33 -14.81 -0.44
CA ARG A 142 6.88 -13.67 -1.18
C ARG A 142 8.10 -13.06 -0.50
N GLY A 143 8.13 -12.99 0.83
CA GLY A 143 9.29 -12.55 1.61
C GLY A 143 10.48 -13.50 1.45
N GLN A 144 10.25 -14.81 1.54
CA GLN A 144 11.25 -15.85 1.32
C GLN A 144 11.81 -15.80 -0.11
N LYS A 145 10.93 -15.67 -1.12
CA LYS A 145 11.32 -15.52 -2.52
C LYS A 145 12.18 -14.27 -2.72
N LEU A 146 11.73 -13.12 -2.19
CA LEU A 146 12.47 -11.86 -2.25
C LEU A 146 13.87 -12.01 -1.62
N LYS A 147 13.98 -12.67 -0.46
CA LYS A 147 15.27 -12.91 0.22
C LYS A 147 16.25 -13.71 -0.64
N SER A 148 15.81 -14.80 -1.27
CA SER A 148 16.69 -15.58 -2.17
C SER A 148 17.12 -14.72 -3.35
N MET A 149 16.15 -14.10 -4.02
CA MET A 149 16.38 -13.34 -5.24
C MET A 149 17.26 -12.11 -5.03
N ILE A 150 17.12 -11.39 -3.92
CA ILE A 150 17.95 -10.22 -3.64
C ILE A 150 19.40 -10.61 -3.32
N THR A 151 19.60 -11.77 -2.70
CA THR A 151 20.93 -12.32 -2.42
C THR A 151 21.64 -12.68 -3.73
N GLU A 152 20.95 -13.39 -4.62
CA GLU A 152 21.46 -13.74 -5.95
C GLU A 152 21.74 -12.49 -6.80
N THR A 153 20.80 -11.53 -6.80
CA THR A 153 20.91 -10.27 -7.53
C THR A 153 22.09 -9.43 -7.02
N ALA A 154 22.28 -9.35 -5.70
CA ALA A 154 23.42 -8.64 -5.11
C ALA A 154 24.75 -9.27 -5.53
N ALA A 155 24.86 -10.61 -5.51
CA ALA A 155 26.05 -11.31 -5.98
C ALA A 155 26.33 -11.08 -7.47
N ALA A 156 25.30 -11.12 -8.31
CA ALA A 156 25.42 -10.86 -9.75
C ALA A 156 25.87 -9.41 -10.03
N ILE A 157 25.31 -8.45 -9.31
CA ILE A 157 25.67 -7.02 -9.45
C ILE A 157 27.10 -6.76 -8.97
N ASP A 158 27.53 -7.35 -7.86
CA ASP A 158 28.92 -7.27 -7.40
C ASP A 158 29.89 -7.87 -8.43
N GLY A 159 29.53 -8.99 -9.06
CA GLY A 159 30.27 -9.56 -10.17
C GLY A 159 30.39 -8.61 -11.37
N GLY A 160 29.31 -7.91 -11.72
CA GLY A 160 29.29 -6.89 -12.76
C GLY A 160 30.18 -5.69 -12.44
N ILE A 161 30.16 -5.20 -11.20
CA ILE A 161 31.01 -4.09 -10.73
C ILE A 161 32.49 -4.50 -10.68
N ALA A 162 32.78 -5.73 -10.26
CA ALA A 162 34.14 -6.26 -10.30
C ALA A 162 34.64 -6.38 -11.76
N GLY A 163 33.77 -6.79 -12.68
CA GLY A 163 34.04 -6.78 -14.12
C GLY A 163 34.35 -5.37 -14.64
N SER A 164 33.56 -4.37 -14.26
CA SER A 164 33.79 -2.98 -14.68
C SER A 164 35.11 -2.42 -14.15
N ASN A 165 35.49 -2.74 -12.90
CA ASN A 165 36.79 -2.37 -12.36
C ASN A 165 37.95 -2.95 -13.18
N LYS A 166 37.88 -4.23 -13.56
CA LYS A 166 38.89 -4.87 -14.42
C LYS A 166 38.98 -4.21 -15.80
N ILE A 167 37.85 -3.84 -16.40
CA ILE A 167 37.86 -3.12 -17.68
C ILE A 167 38.56 -1.76 -17.50
N ARG A 168 38.22 -1.02 -16.43
CA ARG A 168 38.81 0.29 -16.13
C ARG A 168 40.32 0.21 -15.89
N GLU A 169 40.79 -0.81 -15.18
CA GLU A 169 42.23 -1.04 -14.91
C GLU A 169 43.06 -1.30 -16.17
N ASN A 170 42.42 -1.80 -17.23
CA ASN A 170 43.07 -2.05 -18.53
C ASN A 170 42.97 -0.86 -19.50
N LEU A 171 42.28 0.23 -19.13
CA LEU A 171 42.21 1.45 -19.94
C LEU A 171 43.49 2.30 -19.76
N PRO A 172 43.79 3.19 -20.73
CA PRO A 172 44.83 4.22 -20.55
C PRO A 172 44.63 5.02 -19.26
N GLU A 173 45.72 5.42 -18.61
CA GLU A 173 45.69 6.05 -17.27
C GLU A 173 44.76 7.28 -17.21
N ASP A 174 44.82 8.16 -18.21
CA ASP A 174 43.97 9.35 -18.30
C ASP A 174 42.47 9.00 -18.37
N LEU A 175 42.14 7.93 -19.11
CA LEU A 175 40.78 7.40 -19.24
C LEU A 175 40.31 6.76 -17.93
N ALA A 176 41.15 5.93 -17.32
CA ALA A 176 40.87 5.27 -16.05
C ALA A 176 40.62 6.28 -14.91
N LYS A 177 41.37 7.39 -14.92
CA LYS A 177 41.22 8.52 -14.01
C LYS A 177 39.94 9.32 -14.28
N ALA A 178 39.63 9.59 -15.55
CA ALA A 178 38.38 10.28 -15.91
C ALA A 178 37.13 9.50 -15.46
N LEU A 179 37.19 8.16 -15.46
CA LEU A 179 36.09 7.28 -15.03
C LEU A 179 36.03 7.04 -13.52
N GLU A 180 37.02 7.50 -12.73
CA GLU A 180 37.14 7.15 -11.32
C GLU A 180 35.87 7.49 -10.51
N ASN A 181 35.34 8.70 -10.68
CA ASN A 181 34.12 9.14 -9.99
C ASN A 181 32.90 8.27 -10.36
N SER A 182 32.77 7.89 -11.63
CA SER A 182 31.66 7.06 -12.07
C SER A 182 31.81 5.62 -11.57
N GLN A 183 33.03 5.10 -11.50
CA GLN A 183 33.32 3.79 -10.90
C GLN A 183 33.08 3.79 -9.38
N GLN A 184 33.38 4.88 -8.68
CA GLN A 184 33.02 5.04 -7.27
C GLN A 184 31.49 5.01 -7.09
N GLY A 185 30.72 5.61 -8.01
CA GLY A 185 29.26 5.50 -8.07
C GLY A 185 28.79 4.04 -8.16
N LEU A 186 29.35 3.26 -9.08
CA LEU A 186 29.08 1.81 -9.18
C LEU A 186 29.41 1.07 -7.88
N ASN A 187 30.54 1.37 -7.25
CA ASN A 187 30.92 0.76 -5.97
C ASN A 187 29.97 1.16 -4.81
N ILE A 188 29.38 2.37 -4.85
CA ILE A 188 28.33 2.78 -3.89
C ILE A 188 27.07 1.94 -4.09
N ILE A 189 26.66 1.72 -5.35
CA ILE A 189 25.50 0.87 -5.70
C ILE A 189 25.67 -0.55 -5.15
N GLY A 190 26.84 -1.18 -5.37
CA GLY A 190 27.14 -2.50 -4.80
C GLY A 190 27.03 -2.52 -3.27
N ARG A 191 27.58 -1.50 -2.59
CA ARG A 191 27.44 -1.34 -1.14
C ARG A 191 26.01 -1.10 -0.67
N MET A 192 25.16 -0.47 -1.49
CA MET A 192 23.73 -0.31 -1.15
C MET A 192 23.01 -1.66 -1.21
N LEU A 193 23.24 -2.46 -2.25
CA LEU A 193 22.67 -3.82 -2.36
C LEU A 193 23.16 -4.75 -1.27
N GLN A 194 24.45 -4.74 -0.98
CA GLN A 194 25.00 -5.53 0.11
C GLN A 194 24.41 -5.13 1.46
N ARG A 195 24.06 -3.86 1.66
CA ARG A 195 23.32 -3.45 2.87
C ARG A 195 21.90 -4.04 2.92
N LEU A 196 21.25 -4.29 1.78
CA LEU A 196 19.94 -4.95 1.76
C LEU A 196 20.02 -6.40 2.21
N VAL A 197 21.07 -7.11 1.78
CA VAL A 197 21.33 -8.51 2.16
C VAL A 197 21.79 -8.61 3.63
N ASN A 198 22.65 -7.68 4.07
CA ASN A 198 23.28 -7.72 5.39
C ASN A 198 22.47 -7.02 6.51
N GLN A 199 21.39 -6.28 6.20
CA GLN A 199 20.47 -5.74 7.21
C GLN A 199 19.55 -6.84 7.77
N GLY A 200 20.18 -7.82 8.42
CA GLY A 200 19.61 -9.08 8.91
C GLY A 200 18.17 -8.93 9.39
N ASP A 201 17.90 -8.07 10.36
CA ASP A 201 16.57 -8.03 10.99
C ASP A 201 15.41 -7.67 10.03
N ARG A 202 15.64 -6.85 9.01
CA ARG A 202 14.55 -6.37 8.13
C ARG A 202 14.22 -7.35 7.01
N LEU A 203 15.23 -7.93 6.37
CA LEU A 203 15.00 -8.92 5.32
C LEU A 203 14.60 -10.27 5.93
N GLU A 204 15.18 -10.64 7.09
CA GLU A 204 14.82 -11.87 7.80
C GLU A 204 13.38 -11.81 8.32
N SER A 205 12.95 -10.69 8.92
CA SER A 205 11.57 -10.58 9.42
C SER A 205 10.49 -10.68 8.34
N LEU A 206 10.83 -10.51 7.05
CA LEU A 206 9.89 -10.79 5.95
C LEU A 206 9.74 -12.30 5.69
N ALA A 207 10.75 -13.10 6.02
CA ALA A 207 10.85 -14.52 5.75
C ALA A 207 10.64 -15.41 6.99
N GLU A 208 10.53 -14.83 8.18
CA GLU A 208 10.26 -15.53 9.44
C GLU A 208 8.79 -15.89 9.60
N ASP A 209 8.54 -17.11 10.06
CA ASP A 209 7.23 -17.58 10.50
C ASP A 209 6.79 -16.88 11.79
N ILE A 210 5.51 -16.53 11.85
CA ILE A 210 4.89 -15.97 13.06
C ILE A 210 3.65 -16.80 13.33
N GLU A 211 3.64 -17.48 14.47
CA GLU A 211 2.50 -18.26 14.91
C GLU A 211 1.35 -17.34 15.34
N ILE A 212 0.17 -17.56 14.77
CA ILE A 212 -1.08 -17.04 15.31
C ILE A 212 -1.51 -18.03 16.39
N GLY A 213 -1.52 -17.59 17.65
CA GLY A 213 -1.89 -18.43 18.80
C GLY A 213 -3.27 -19.11 18.67
N ASN A 214 -3.46 -20.16 19.48
CA ASN A 214 -4.48 -21.19 19.26
C ASN A 214 -5.94 -20.72 19.32
N ASP A 215 -6.70 -21.44 18.49
CA ASP A 215 -8.12 -21.80 18.42
C ASP A 215 -9.17 -20.83 18.97
N LEU A 216 -10.15 -20.60 18.09
CA LEU A 216 -11.40 -19.94 18.44
C LEU A 216 -12.03 -20.63 19.64
N ARG A 217 -12.59 -19.83 20.53
CA ARG A 217 -13.30 -20.33 21.69
C ARG A 217 -14.72 -20.70 21.27
N ASP A 218 -15.12 -21.91 21.67
CA ASP A 218 -16.48 -22.39 21.63
C ASP A 218 -16.86 -22.95 23.01
N LEU A 219 -18.15 -23.11 23.28
CA LEU A 219 -18.67 -23.77 24.48
C LEU A 219 -19.45 -25.02 24.09
N SER A 220 -19.10 -26.13 24.74
CA SER A 220 -19.87 -27.38 24.67
C SER A 220 -21.25 -27.24 25.31
N GLU A 221 -22.18 -28.13 24.95
CA GLU A 221 -23.52 -28.20 25.55
C GLU A 221 -23.46 -28.31 27.09
N ASP A 222 -22.51 -29.09 27.61
CA ASP A 222 -22.29 -29.26 29.06
C ASP A 222 -21.87 -27.95 29.75
N GLU A 223 -21.07 -27.12 29.08
CA GLU A 223 -20.67 -25.81 29.61
C GLU A 223 -21.83 -24.81 29.59
N TRP A 224 -22.70 -24.87 28.58
CA TRP A 224 -23.93 -24.09 28.54
C TRP A 224 -24.93 -24.50 29.64
N LEU A 225 -25.05 -25.81 29.88
CA LEU A 225 -25.88 -26.35 30.96
C LEU A 225 -25.32 -25.94 32.33
N GLY A 226 -24.00 -26.02 32.52
CA GLY A 226 -23.33 -25.56 33.74
C GLY A 226 -23.47 -24.04 33.99
N LEU A 227 -23.53 -23.24 32.93
CA LEU A 227 -23.75 -21.79 33.04
C LEU A 227 -25.13 -21.43 33.61
N LEU A 228 -26.14 -22.26 33.33
CA LEU A 228 -27.52 -22.06 33.74
C LEU A 228 -27.90 -22.89 34.98
N GLU A 229 -26.96 -23.64 35.56
CA GLU A 229 -27.22 -24.41 36.78
C GLU A 229 -27.69 -23.49 37.92
N GLY A 230 -28.86 -23.81 38.50
CA GLY A 230 -29.48 -23.04 39.57
C GLY A 230 -30.24 -21.78 39.13
N GLU A 231 -30.36 -21.50 37.82
CA GLU A 231 -31.24 -20.44 37.32
C GLU A 231 -32.72 -20.87 37.37
N GLN A 232 -33.59 -19.96 37.83
CA GLN A 232 -35.04 -20.19 37.93
C GLN A 232 -35.85 -19.16 37.13
N ASP A 233 -35.19 -18.17 36.53
CA ASP A 233 -35.81 -17.07 35.81
C ASP A 233 -35.25 -16.94 34.40
N GLN A 234 -36.14 -16.74 33.44
CA GLN A 234 -35.80 -16.64 32.02
C GLN A 234 -34.93 -15.42 31.72
N ALA A 235 -35.23 -14.26 32.33
CA ALA A 235 -34.49 -13.04 32.06
C ALA A 235 -33.06 -13.12 32.63
N SER A 236 -32.90 -13.73 33.82
CA SER A 236 -31.60 -14.01 34.42
C SER A 236 -30.75 -14.97 33.56
N ALA A 237 -31.35 -16.07 33.09
CA ALA A 237 -30.69 -17.04 32.20
C ALA A 237 -30.26 -16.41 30.85
N GLN A 238 -31.15 -15.63 30.22
CA GLN A 238 -30.83 -14.90 28.99
C GLN A 238 -29.69 -13.90 29.19
N LYS A 239 -29.66 -13.20 30.33
CA LYS A 239 -28.57 -12.27 30.67
C LYS A 239 -27.23 -13.00 30.82
N LYS A 240 -27.21 -14.17 31.50
CA LYS A 240 -26.01 -15.00 31.63
C LYS A 240 -25.51 -15.54 30.29
N ILE A 241 -26.41 -16.00 29.44
CA ILE A 241 -26.10 -16.43 28.07
C ILE A 241 -25.49 -15.27 27.29
N SER A 242 -26.16 -14.12 27.24
CA SER A 242 -25.72 -12.95 26.50
C SER A 242 -24.33 -12.45 26.96
N MET A 243 -24.08 -12.44 28.28
CA MET A 243 -22.76 -12.09 28.82
C MET A 243 -21.65 -13.05 28.38
N ASN A 244 -21.92 -14.37 28.35
CA ASN A 244 -20.92 -15.36 27.92
C ASN A 244 -20.71 -15.34 26.41
N LEU A 245 -21.78 -15.24 25.60
CA LEU A 245 -21.68 -15.01 24.16
C LEU A 245 -20.83 -13.77 23.87
N GLY A 246 -21.08 -12.66 24.57
CA GLY A 246 -20.29 -11.44 24.43
C GLY A 246 -18.80 -11.64 24.78
N ARG A 247 -18.49 -12.46 25.78
CA ARG A 247 -17.11 -12.79 26.15
C ARG A 247 -16.41 -13.65 25.10
N ILE A 248 -17.11 -14.65 24.55
CA ILE A 248 -16.61 -15.52 23.47
C ILE A 248 -16.35 -14.69 22.22
N LYS A 249 -17.36 -13.94 21.76
CA LYS A 249 -17.24 -13.04 20.60
C LYS A 249 -16.08 -12.08 20.74
N LYS A 250 -15.90 -11.47 21.92
CA LYS A 250 -14.76 -10.58 22.18
C LYS A 250 -13.41 -11.30 22.09
N SER A 251 -13.32 -12.52 22.63
CA SER A 251 -12.10 -13.34 22.56
C SER A 251 -11.77 -13.73 21.12
N ASN A 252 -12.77 -14.19 20.37
CA ASN A 252 -12.61 -14.61 18.98
C ASN A 252 -12.28 -13.42 18.08
N TYR A 253 -12.96 -12.29 18.25
CA TYR A 253 -12.64 -11.04 17.57
C TYR A 253 -11.18 -10.61 17.79
N GLN A 254 -10.63 -10.77 18.99
CA GLN A 254 -9.21 -10.47 19.24
C GLN A 254 -8.27 -11.37 18.43
N LEU A 255 -8.63 -12.64 18.23
CA LEU A 255 -7.86 -13.56 17.38
C LEU A 255 -7.99 -13.17 15.90
N VAL A 256 -9.22 -12.89 15.44
CA VAL A 256 -9.49 -12.41 14.07
C VAL A 256 -8.70 -11.13 13.78
N SER A 257 -8.74 -10.14 14.70
CA SER A 257 -7.99 -8.88 14.59
C SER A 257 -6.49 -9.12 14.51
N LYS A 258 -5.93 -9.97 15.39
CA LYS A 258 -4.50 -10.32 15.35
C LYS A 258 -4.09 -10.99 14.05
N ALA A 259 -4.94 -11.87 13.51
CA ALA A 259 -4.69 -12.52 12.22
C ALA A 259 -4.67 -11.49 11.08
N GLY A 260 -5.65 -10.57 11.06
CA GLY A 260 -5.70 -9.47 10.10
C GLY A 260 -4.50 -8.54 10.18
N GLU A 261 -4.17 -8.08 11.40
CA GLU A 261 -2.99 -7.24 11.66
C GLU A 261 -1.69 -7.91 11.17
N LEU A 262 -1.54 -9.22 11.36
CA LEU A 262 -0.38 -9.97 10.88
C LEU A 262 -0.31 -9.97 9.34
N ALA A 263 -1.41 -10.26 8.67
CA ALA A 263 -1.48 -10.27 7.20
C ALA A 263 -1.16 -8.88 6.61
N GLU A 264 -1.78 -7.83 7.14
CA GLU A 264 -1.54 -6.44 6.75
C GLU A 264 -0.09 -6.01 7.02
N LYS A 265 0.45 -6.37 8.18
CA LYS A 265 1.83 -6.05 8.55
C LYS A 265 2.82 -6.71 7.59
N ARG A 266 2.60 -7.96 7.20
CA ARG A 266 3.46 -8.65 6.23
C ARG A 266 3.38 -8.00 4.85
N GLN A 267 2.17 -7.73 4.36
CA GLN A 267 1.98 -7.00 3.09
C GLN A 267 2.72 -5.66 3.11
N LYS A 268 2.43 -4.83 4.11
CA LYS A 268 3.01 -3.50 4.23
C LYS A 268 4.53 -3.54 4.33
N SER A 269 5.07 -4.44 5.15
CA SER A 269 6.53 -4.60 5.31
C SER A 269 7.20 -5.00 4.00
N TRP A 270 6.58 -5.91 3.24
CA TRP A 270 7.10 -6.34 1.93
C TRP A 270 7.09 -5.20 0.91
N LEU A 271 5.95 -4.50 0.77
CA LEU A 271 5.81 -3.37 -0.16
C LEU A 271 6.75 -2.22 0.21
N ASP A 272 6.86 -1.90 1.50
CA ASP A 272 7.78 -0.88 2.01
C ASP A 272 9.24 -1.25 1.76
N PHE A 273 9.61 -2.52 1.90
CA PHE A 273 10.97 -2.97 1.61
C PHE A 273 11.32 -2.74 0.14
N ILE A 274 10.45 -3.15 -0.80
CA ILE A 274 10.66 -2.87 -2.23
C ILE A 274 10.74 -1.36 -2.46
N GLY A 275 9.72 -0.62 -2.04
CA GLY A 275 9.56 0.80 -2.37
C GLY A 275 10.63 1.70 -1.76
N LYS A 276 11.05 1.42 -0.52
CA LYS A 276 11.95 2.28 0.26
C LYS A 276 13.39 1.79 0.30
N GLN A 277 13.67 0.55 -0.06
CA GLN A 277 15.03 -0.02 0.01
C GLN A 277 15.54 -0.46 -1.36
N VAL A 278 14.73 -1.21 -2.13
CA VAL A 278 15.17 -1.74 -3.44
C VAL A 278 15.12 -0.67 -4.53
N LEU A 279 14.00 0.04 -4.68
CA LEU A 279 13.86 1.04 -5.76
C LEU A 279 14.90 2.17 -5.69
N PRO A 280 15.34 2.68 -4.52
CA PRO A 280 16.43 3.66 -4.45
C PRO A 280 17.78 3.16 -5.00
N VAL A 281 18.04 1.85 -4.98
CA VAL A 281 19.24 1.29 -5.64
C VAL A 281 19.11 1.45 -7.15
N LEU A 282 17.92 1.14 -7.69
CA LEU A 282 17.64 1.27 -9.11
C LEU A 282 17.74 2.72 -9.57
N ASP A 283 17.25 3.66 -8.77
CA ASP A 283 17.41 5.10 -9.00
C ASP A 283 18.90 5.46 -9.10
N GLY A 284 19.73 4.99 -8.16
CA GLY A 284 21.18 5.23 -8.20
C GLY A 284 21.86 4.70 -9.46
N ILE A 285 21.40 3.55 -10.00
CA ILE A 285 21.91 2.99 -11.26
C ILE A 285 21.51 3.89 -12.45
N VAL A 286 20.26 4.31 -12.51
CA VAL A 286 19.72 5.15 -13.59
C VAL A 286 20.37 6.53 -13.57
N ASP A 287 20.44 7.17 -12.42
CA ASP A 287 21.08 8.48 -12.22
C ASP A 287 22.56 8.44 -12.60
N GLY A 288 23.27 7.39 -12.15
CA GLY A 288 24.66 7.15 -12.50
C GLY A 288 24.85 7.02 -14.02
N LYS A 289 24.00 6.24 -14.69
CA LYS A 289 24.03 6.09 -16.15
C LYS A 289 23.81 7.42 -16.86
N ASN A 290 22.81 8.19 -16.46
CA ASN A 290 22.46 9.46 -17.06
C ASN A 290 23.59 10.48 -16.90
N HIS A 291 24.16 10.58 -15.70
CA HIS A 291 25.28 11.48 -15.42
C HIS A 291 26.54 11.09 -16.21
N THR A 292 26.85 9.80 -16.30
CA THR A 292 28.04 9.30 -17.00
C THR A 292 27.88 9.34 -18.53
N SER A 293 26.66 9.39 -19.07
CA SER A 293 26.42 9.36 -20.53
C SER A 293 27.16 10.45 -21.31
N ASN A 294 27.11 11.69 -20.82
CA ASN A 294 27.77 12.83 -21.49
C ASN A 294 29.30 12.68 -21.44
N LEU A 295 29.84 12.25 -20.30
CA LEU A 295 31.27 11.97 -20.13
C LEU A 295 31.74 10.91 -21.13
N ILE A 296 30.97 9.83 -21.32
CA ILE A 296 31.30 8.78 -22.29
C ILE A 296 31.28 9.32 -23.71
N ALA A 297 30.30 10.16 -24.07
CA ALA A 297 30.24 10.77 -25.40
C ALA A 297 31.48 11.62 -25.71
N ASP A 298 32.00 12.35 -24.71
CA ASP A 298 33.19 13.18 -24.86
C ASP A 298 34.48 12.33 -24.89
N LEU A 299 34.62 11.35 -24.00
CA LEU A 299 35.78 10.46 -23.95
C LEU A 299 35.93 9.63 -25.22
N LYS A 300 34.83 9.19 -25.83
CA LYS A 300 34.84 8.50 -27.13
C LYS A 300 35.48 9.32 -28.25
N LYS A 301 35.19 10.63 -28.29
CA LYS A 301 35.76 11.53 -29.31
C LYS A 301 37.25 11.71 -29.12
N GLN A 302 37.72 11.72 -27.87
CA GLN A 302 39.11 11.94 -27.49
C GLN A 302 39.98 10.68 -27.62
N PHE A 303 39.41 9.50 -27.35
CA PHE A 303 40.14 8.23 -27.28
C PHE A 303 39.51 7.14 -28.16
N GLN A 304 39.52 7.35 -29.48
CA GLN A 304 38.88 6.44 -30.45
C GLN A 304 39.39 4.99 -30.36
N GLU A 305 40.67 4.80 -30.08
CA GLU A 305 41.28 3.46 -29.96
C GLU A 305 40.74 2.66 -28.76
N SER A 306 40.17 3.33 -27.76
CA SER A 306 39.59 2.73 -26.56
C SER A 306 38.05 2.74 -26.57
N GLU A 307 37.40 3.00 -27.71
CA GLU A 307 35.94 3.10 -27.77
C GLU A 307 35.24 1.80 -27.34
N SER A 308 35.70 0.64 -27.82
CA SER A 308 35.11 -0.66 -27.48
C SER A 308 35.14 -0.95 -25.98
N PRO A 309 36.32 -0.92 -25.29
CA PRO A 309 36.36 -1.18 -23.85
C PRO A 309 35.63 -0.09 -23.04
N LEU A 310 35.61 1.16 -23.50
CA LEU A 310 34.84 2.23 -22.86
C LEU A 310 33.32 1.97 -22.93
N LEU A 311 32.82 1.51 -24.08
CA LEU A 311 31.43 1.11 -24.26
C LEU A 311 31.07 -0.11 -23.43
N GLU A 312 31.96 -1.09 -23.37
CA GLU A 312 31.80 -2.29 -22.55
C GLU A 312 31.73 -1.94 -21.07
N TRP A 313 32.61 -1.04 -20.60
CA TRP A 313 32.55 -0.50 -19.25
C TRP A 313 31.22 0.20 -18.98
N PHE A 314 30.77 1.08 -19.89
CA PHE A 314 29.51 1.81 -19.72
C PHE A 314 28.27 0.91 -19.75
N LYS A 315 28.34 -0.21 -20.48
CA LYS A 315 27.27 -1.23 -20.51
C LYS A 315 26.97 -1.80 -19.13
N THR A 316 27.90 -1.73 -18.18
CA THR A 316 27.70 -2.15 -16.78
C THR A 316 26.38 -1.60 -16.22
N TYR A 317 26.10 -0.30 -16.37
CA TYR A 317 24.84 0.29 -15.87
C TYR A 317 23.59 -0.41 -16.41
N SER A 318 23.56 -0.69 -17.72
CA SER A 318 22.44 -1.38 -18.34
C SER A 318 22.29 -2.82 -17.86
N THR A 319 23.42 -3.51 -17.64
CA THR A 319 23.43 -4.85 -17.06
C THR A 319 22.87 -4.83 -15.64
N LEU A 320 23.36 -3.95 -14.76
CA LEU A 320 22.90 -3.86 -13.37
C LEU A 320 21.40 -3.54 -13.29
N SER A 321 20.95 -2.56 -14.07
CA SER A 321 19.53 -2.16 -14.14
C SER A 321 18.66 -3.32 -14.63
N SER A 322 19.07 -4.03 -15.68
CA SER A 322 18.31 -5.16 -16.24
C SER A 322 18.21 -6.33 -15.25
N THR A 323 19.30 -6.64 -14.53
CA THR A 323 19.30 -7.68 -13.50
C THR A 323 18.30 -7.34 -12.39
N LEU A 324 18.32 -6.11 -11.88
CA LEU A 324 17.42 -5.68 -10.82
C LEU A 324 15.95 -5.59 -11.29
N LEU A 325 15.71 -5.12 -12.52
CA LEU A 325 14.38 -5.08 -13.11
C LEU A 325 13.82 -6.49 -13.36
N SER A 326 14.64 -7.45 -13.79
CA SER A 326 14.20 -8.85 -13.94
C SER A 326 13.73 -9.41 -12.60
N MET A 327 14.50 -9.16 -11.53
CA MET A 327 14.12 -9.55 -10.18
C MET A 327 12.78 -8.95 -9.76
N LEU A 328 12.58 -7.64 -9.99
CA LEU A 328 11.33 -6.96 -9.67
C LEU A 328 10.14 -7.53 -10.47
N ASN A 329 10.32 -7.76 -11.77
CA ASN A 329 9.27 -8.31 -12.63
C ASN A 329 8.82 -9.71 -12.17
N GLU A 330 9.75 -10.57 -11.76
CA GLU A 330 9.44 -11.90 -11.20
C GLU A 330 8.75 -11.86 -9.83
N LEU A 331 8.86 -10.72 -9.14
CA LEU A 331 8.14 -10.40 -7.91
C LEU A 331 6.82 -9.66 -8.19
N GLY A 332 6.44 -9.46 -9.46
CA GLY A 332 5.22 -8.76 -9.85
C GLY A 332 5.30 -7.24 -9.70
N VAL A 333 6.51 -6.68 -9.64
CA VAL A 333 6.75 -5.24 -9.57
C VAL A 333 7.23 -4.76 -10.93
N TYR A 334 6.47 -3.87 -11.54
CA TYR A 334 6.71 -3.41 -12.90
C TYR A 334 6.89 -1.90 -12.94
N ARG A 335 7.78 -1.45 -13.81
CA ARG A 335 7.90 -0.03 -14.13
C ARG A 335 6.61 0.43 -14.81
N MET A 336 6.14 1.62 -14.44
CA MET A 336 5.02 2.25 -15.12
C MET A 336 5.36 2.50 -16.59
N ASP A 337 4.39 2.27 -17.47
CA ASP A 337 4.51 2.60 -18.88
C ASP A 337 4.18 4.08 -19.08
N ILE A 338 5.24 4.91 -19.03
CA ILE A 338 5.16 6.37 -19.16
C ILE A 338 6.11 6.76 -20.28
N THR A 339 5.63 7.62 -21.17
CA THR A 339 6.40 8.14 -22.29
C THR A 339 6.22 9.66 -22.39
N PRO A 340 7.27 10.41 -22.80
CA PRO A 340 7.13 11.81 -23.16
C PRO A 340 5.99 12.04 -24.17
N GLY A 341 5.20 13.10 -23.97
CA GLY A 341 4.02 13.44 -24.74
C GLY A 341 2.70 12.90 -24.16
N MET A 342 2.74 11.98 -23.18
CA MET A 342 1.52 11.56 -22.46
C MET A 342 0.99 12.69 -21.58
N MET A 343 -0.34 12.79 -21.45
CA MET A 343 -0.97 13.67 -20.46
C MET A 343 -0.65 13.20 -19.04
N ILE A 344 -0.48 14.15 -18.12
CA ILE A 344 -0.26 13.82 -16.72
C ILE A 344 -1.49 13.16 -16.08
N ASP A 345 -1.24 12.08 -15.34
CA ASP A 345 -2.19 11.41 -14.46
C ASP A 345 -1.79 11.73 -13.01
N PHE A 346 -2.57 12.57 -12.33
CA PHE A 346 -2.26 13.02 -10.96
C PHE A 346 -2.39 11.93 -9.89
N GLU A 347 -2.96 10.75 -10.22
CA GLU A 347 -2.98 9.61 -9.31
C GLU A 347 -1.67 8.82 -9.37
N ARG A 348 -0.95 8.89 -10.50
CA ARG A 348 0.22 8.05 -10.80
C ARG A 348 1.50 8.83 -11.05
N HIS A 349 1.40 10.14 -11.27
CA HIS A 349 2.51 11.04 -11.55
C HIS A 349 2.55 12.23 -10.58
N GLU A 350 3.76 12.63 -10.19
CA GLU A 350 4.05 13.82 -9.37
C GLU A 350 4.89 14.79 -10.21
N PRO A 351 4.40 16.02 -10.50
CA PRO A 351 5.20 17.05 -11.16
C PRO A 351 6.44 17.39 -10.31
N SER A 352 7.64 17.22 -10.87
CA SER A 352 8.89 17.65 -10.24
C SER A 352 9.30 19.06 -10.64
N SER A 353 9.02 19.45 -11.87
CA SER A 353 9.23 20.81 -12.40
C SER A 353 8.23 21.07 -13.52
N VAL A 354 8.10 22.35 -13.87
CA VAL A 354 7.23 22.82 -14.95
C VAL A 354 8.09 23.60 -15.93
N GLU A 355 7.94 23.29 -17.22
CA GLU A 355 8.68 23.93 -18.30
C GLU A 355 7.74 24.43 -19.39
N THR A 356 8.19 25.39 -20.19
CA THR A 356 7.50 25.81 -21.41
C THR A 356 8.11 25.07 -22.60
N ASP A 357 7.28 24.54 -23.47
CA ASP A 357 7.71 23.93 -24.73
C ASP A 357 6.65 24.16 -25.81
N PRO A 358 6.92 25.04 -26.80
CA PRO A 358 5.96 25.35 -27.85
C PRO A 358 5.58 24.16 -28.73
N GLU A 359 6.36 23.08 -28.74
CA GLU A 359 6.11 21.89 -29.54
C GLU A 359 5.20 20.86 -28.83
N MET A 360 4.89 21.09 -27.56
CA MET A 360 4.09 20.19 -26.72
C MET A 360 2.86 20.91 -26.15
N GLU A 361 1.80 20.17 -25.83
CA GLU A 361 0.60 20.74 -25.20
C GLU A 361 0.82 20.91 -23.69
N SER A 362 0.14 21.89 -23.08
CA SER A 362 0.10 22.04 -21.62
C SER A 362 -0.40 20.75 -20.97
N GLU A 363 0.17 20.41 -19.82
CA GLU A 363 -0.09 19.19 -19.04
C GLU A 363 0.48 17.89 -19.63
N GLN A 364 1.23 17.96 -20.73
CA GLN A 364 2.01 16.81 -21.23
C GLN A 364 3.30 16.61 -20.43
N ILE A 365 3.69 15.35 -20.30
CA ILE A 365 4.95 14.93 -19.71
C ILE A 365 6.06 15.18 -20.72
N LYS A 366 7.01 16.05 -20.37
CA LYS A 366 8.22 16.29 -21.18
C LYS A 366 9.26 15.21 -20.96
N GLU A 367 9.54 14.93 -19.70
CA GLU A 367 10.54 13.95 -19.30
C GLU A 367 10.16 13.28 -17.98
N ILE A 368 10.73 12.11 -17.75
CA ILE A 368 10.54 11.32 -16.53
C ILE A 368 11.80 11.51 -15.68
N SER A 369 11.68 12.31 -14.63
CA SER A 369 12.79 12.58 -13.72
C SER A 369 13.03 11.42 -12.75
N ARG A 370 11.99 10.63 -12.45
CA ARG A 370 12.13 9.37 -11.71
C ARG A 370 11.05 8.37 -12.10
N ASP A 371 11.47 7.14 -12.39
CA ASP A 371 10.56 6.05 -12.73
C ASP A 371 9.59 5.72 -11.58
N GLY A 372 8.31 5.56 -11.95
CA GLY A 372 7.25 5.02 -11.10
C GLY A 372 7.11 3.51 -11.24
N TYR A 373 6.56 2.86 -10.22
CA TYR A 373 6.43 1.41 -10.13
C TYR A 373 5.09 0.99 -9.54
N ASP A 374 4.51 -0.05 -10.14
CA ASP A 374 3.29 -0.71 -9.67
C ASP A 374 3.59 -2.15 -9.24
N TYR A 375 2.90 -2.60 -8.20
CA TYR A 375 2.77 -4.01 -7.86
C TYR A 375 1.49 -4.55 -8.51
N VAL A 376 1.62 -5.67 -9.22
CA VAL A 376 0.49 -6.41 -9.81
C VAL A 376 0.24 -7.65 -8.97
N ALA A 377 -0.88 -7.68 -8.26
CA ALA A 377 -1.32 -8.85 -7.50
C ALA A 377 -1.75 -9.98 -8.44
N GLN A 378 -1.85 -11.22 -7.91
CA GLN A 378 -2.20 -12.41 -8.71
C GLN A 378 -3.59 -12.31 -9.37
N ASN A 379 -4.51 -11.56 -8.77
CA ASN A 379 -5.84 -11.30 -9.33
C ASN A 379 -5.83 -10.20 -10.41
N GLY A 380 -4.66 -9.68 -10.80
CA GLY A 380 -4.51 -8.62 -11.79
C GLY A 380 -4.67 -7.20 -11.22
N ASN A 381 -5.02 -7.06 -9.94
CA ASN A 381 -5.15 -5.74 -9.33
C ASN A 381 -3.79 -5.06 -9.26
N ARG A 382 -3.77 -3.79 -9.68
CA ARG A 382 -2.58 -2.94 -9.61
C ARG A 382 -2.64 -2.08 -8.36
N GLN A 383 -1.54 -2.07 -7.63
CA GLN A 383 -1.30 -1.18 -6.50
C GLN A 383 -0.05 -0.35 -6.81
N THR A 384 -0.18 0.97 -6.81
CA THR A 384 0.98 1.85 -6.99
C THR A 384 1.90 1.76 -5.77
N LEU A 385 3.13 1.31 -6.01
CA LEU A 385 4.19 1.26 -5.00
C LEU A 385 4.88 2.61 -4.87
N ARG A 386 5.13 3.25 -6.01
CA ARG A 386 5.82 4.53 -6.07
C ARG A 386 5.38 5.29 -7.30
N ILE A 387 4.88 6.50 -7.07
CA ILE A 387 4.47 7.46 -8.10
C ILE A 387 5.70 7.90 -8.92
N ALA A 388 5.54 8.03 -10.24
CA ALA A 388 6.59 8.56 -11.11
C ALA A 388 6.77 10.06 -10.90
N ARG A 389 7.99 10.56 -10.98
CA ARG A 389 8.24 12.01 -11.02
C ARG A 389 8.48 12.44 -12.46
N VAL A 390 7.79 13.49 -12.86
CA VAL A 390 7.74 13.94 -14.25
C VAL A 390 7.91 15.44 -14.34
N VAL A 391 8.52 15.90 -15.42
CA VAL A 391 8.53 17.32 -15.80
C VAL A 391 7.35 17.55 -16.73
N VAL A 392 6.56 18.57 -16.43
CA VAL A 392 5.29 18.83 -17.12
C VAL A 392 5.37 20.13 -17.89
N ILE A 393 4.76 20.16 -19.06
CA ILE A 393 4.66 21.37 -19.87
C ILE A 393 3.55 22.27 -19.35
N LYS A 394 3.83 23.57 -19.25
CA LYS A 394 2.82 24.61 -19.06
C LYS A 394 3.17 25.78 -19.95
N ASN A 395 2.51 25.86 -21.10
CA ASN A 395 2.65 26.99 -21.99
C ASN A 395 1.78 28.14 -21.46
N ASN A 396 2.29 29.37 -21.59
CA ASN A 396 1.52 30.56 -21.26
C ASN A 396 0.58 30.82 -22.44
N ASP A 397 -0.68 30.42 -22.30
CA ASP A 397 -1.76 30.86 -23.19
C ASP A 397 -2.22 32.29 -22.85
#